data_AF-A0AAC8Z0R7-F1
#
_entry.id   AF-A0AAC8Z0R7-F1
#
_cell.length_a   1.000
_cell.length_b   1.000
_cell.length_c   1.000
_cell.angle_alpha   90.00
_cell.angle_beta   90.00
_cell.angle_gamma   90.00
#
_symmetry.space_group_name_H-M   'P 1'
#
loop_
_entity.id
_entity.type
_entity.pdbx_description
1 polymer ?
#
loop_
_entity_poly.entity_id
_entity_poly.type
_entity_poly.pdbx_seq_one_letter_code
_entity_poly.pdbx_strand_id
1 'polypeptide(L)'
;MSIPNLKTILVADAATCTGVFAIGLLAAVPVGALFGLPANIVAIGGWICLAAAIAMIVAVLQKVPSPALVKLIVIGNLGWVAASLSVVAAFAAQMTGIGIAFVVAQAIGVLGFAILEGKAVALPRAVTV
;
A
#
# COMPACT_ATOMS: atom_id res chain seq x y z
N MET A 1 -0.47 0.32 23.75
CA MET A 1 0.15 1.11 22.65
C MET A 1 -0.88 2.12 22.15
N SER A 2 -0.51 3.40 22.05
CA SER A 2 -1.37 4.43 21.45
C SER A 2 -1.39 4.25 19.93
N ILE A 3 -2.56 4.33 19.30
CA ILE A 3 -2.70 4.25 17.84
C ILE A 3 -2.35 5.64 17.27
N PRO A 4 -1.46 5.76 16.27
CA PRO A 4 -1.19 7.04 15.63
C PRO A 4 -2.46 7.68 15.03
N ASN A 5 -2.46 8.99 14.85
CA ASN A 5 -3.56 9.69 14.18
C ASN A 5 -3.76 9.13 12.75
N LEU A 6 -5.02 8.91 12.35
CA LEU A 6 -5.41 8.46 11.00
C LEU A 6 -4.70 9.25 9.89
N LYS A 7 -4.57 10.58 10.00
CA LYS A 7 -3.89 11.37 8.96
C LYS A 7 -2.41 11.03 8.85
N THR A 8 -1.73 10.78 9.96
CA THR A 8 -0.33 10.37 9.96
C THR A 8 -0.16 9.00 9.31
N ILE A 9 -1.07 8.07 9.58
CA ILE A 9 -1.08 6.74 8.98
C ILE A 9 -1.26 6.86 7.46
N LEU A 10 -2.28 7.62 7.01
CA LEU A 10 -2.57 7.84 5.59
C LEU A 10 -1.42 8.55 4.85
N VAL A 11 -0.73 9.50 5.48
CA VAL A 11 0.44 10.17 4.86
C VAL A 11 1.59 9.19 4.70
N ALA A 12 1.86 8.37 5.72
CA ALA A 12 2.92 7.37 5.65
C ALA A 12 2.65 6.35 4.53
N ASP A 13 1.41 5.88 4.40
CA ASP A 13 1.02 4.93 3.35
C ASP A 13 1.01 5.58 1.95
N ALA A 14 0.55 6.83 1.85
CA ALA A 14 0.62 7.57 0.58
C ALA A 14 2.08 7.75 0.12
N ALA A 15 3.01 7.96 1.05
CA ALA A 15 4.43 8.09 0.74
C ALA A 15 5.03 6.76 0.24
N THR A 16 4.71 5.62 0.88
CA THR A 16 5.16 4.30 0.42
C THR A 16 4.58 3.98 -0.95
N CYS A 17 3.29 4.20 -1.16
CA CYS A 17 2.63 4.01 -2.45
C CYS A 17 3.25 4.91 -3.55
N THR A 18 3.54 6.18 -3.24
CA THR A 18 4.21 7.08 -4.19
C THR A 18 5.62 6.59 -4.53
N GLY A 19 6.35 6.05 -3.55
CA GLY A 19 7.66 5.42 -3.77
C GLY A 19 7.59 4.21 -4.71
N VAL A 20 6.60 3.33 -4.51
CA VAL A 20 6.36 2.17 -5.40
C VAL A 20 5.97 2.63 -6.80
N PHE A 21 5.15 3.67 -6.93
CA PHE A 21 4.85 4.30 -8.22
C PHE A 21 6.12 4.81 -8.91
N ALA A 22 6.97 5.56 -8.21
CA ALA A 22 8.21 6.09 -8.77
C ALA A 22 9.14 4.96 -9.25
N ILE A 23 9.23 3.87 -8.48
CA ILE A 23 9.97 2.65 -8.88
C ILE A 23 9.35 2.02 -10.14
N GLY A 24 8.03 1.82 -10.17
CA GLY A 24 7.35 1.24 -11.33
C GLY A 24 7.46 2.10 -12.58
N LEU A 25 7.48 3.43 -12.45
CA LEU A 25 7.60 4.36 -13.57
C LEU A 25 9.03 4.46 -14.09
N LEU A 26 10.02 4.57 -13.20
CA LEU A 26 11.38 4.95 -13.56
C LEU A 26 12.36 3.77 -13.57
N ALA A 27 12.04 2.68 -12.89
CA ALA A 27 12.98 1.60 -12.59
C ALA A 27 12.37 0.19 -12.73
N ALA A 28 11.24 0.01 -13.43
CA ALA A 28 10.58 -1.28 -13.56
C ALA A 28 11.47 -2.38 -14.17
N VAL A 29 12.27 -2.05 -15.19
CA VAL A 29 13.19 -3.00 -15.84
C VAL A 29 14.30 -3.47 -14.88
N PRO A 30 15.13 -2.58 -14.29
CA PRO A 30 16.18 -3.02 -13.38
C PRO A 30 15.65 -3.69 -12.11
N VAL A 31 14.52 -3.21 -11.56
CA VAL A 31 13.90 -3.85 -10.37
C VAL A 31 13.29 -5.20 -10.72
N GLY A 32 12.65 -5.32 -11.89
CA GLY A 32 12.16 -6.61 -12.39
C GLY A 32 13.28 -7.63 -12.52
N ALA A 33 14.41 -7.23 -13.10
CA ALA A 33 15.59 -8.10 -13.20
C ALA A 33 16.13 -8.51 -11.81
N LEU A 34 16.23 -7.56 -10.86
CA LEU A 34 16.69 -7.84 -9.49
C LEU A 34 15.77 -8.83 -8.75
N PHE A 35 14.46 -8.72 -8.94
CA PHE A 35 13.47 -9.54 -8.25
C PHE A 35 13.09 -10.82 -8.99
N GLY A 36 13.55 -11.02 -10.23
CA GLY A 36 13.10 -12.11 -11.10
C GLY A 36 11.62 -11.98 -11.48
N LEU A 37 11.14 -10.74 -11.60
CA LEU A 37 9.77 -10.41 -12.00
C LEU A 37 9.73 -9.77 -13.39
N PRO A 38 8.68 -10.02 -14.18
CA PRO A 38 8.47 -9.29 -15.42
C PRO A 38 8.32 -7.78 -15.14
N ALA A 39 9.02 -6.95 -15.92
CA ALA A 39 9.01 -5.49 -15.72
C ALA A 39 7.60 -4.89 -15.81
N ASN A 40 6.71 -5.46 -16.61
CA ASN A 40 5.32 -5.04 -16.70
C ASN A 40 4.55 -5.27 -15.38
N ILE A 41 4.85 -6.33 -14.62
CA ILE A 41 4.23 -6.55 -13.30
C ILE A 41 4.67 -5.48 -12.31
N VAL A 42 5.96 -5.11 -12.32
CA VAL A 42 6.48 -4.02 -11.48
C VAL A 42 5.85 -2.68 -11.85
N ALA A 43 5.74 -2.38 -13.15
CA ALA A 43 5.12 -1.15 -13.64
C ALA A 43 3.62 -1.06 -13.28
N ILE A 44 2.86 -2.15 -13.48
CA ILE A 44 1.44 -2.22 -13.13
C ILE A 44 1.24 -1.99 -11.62
N GLY A 45 2.06 -2.62 -10.78
CA GLY A 45 2.05 -2.39 -9.34
C GLY A 45 2.25 -0.91 -9.00
N GLY A 46 3.21 -0.26 -9.66
CA GLY A 46 3.43 1.18 -9.51
C GLY A 46 2.20 2.04 -9.81
N TRP A 47 1.51 1.79 -10.93
CA TRP A 47 0.32 2.55 -11.31
C TRP A 47 -0.87 2.33 -10.37
N ILE A 48 -1.04 1.12 -9.86
CA ILE A 48 -2.05 0.82 -8.83
C ILE A 48 -1.73 1.61 -7.54
N CYS A 49 -0.47 1.65 -7.12
CA CYS A 49 -0.06 2.44 -5.96
C CYS A 49 -0.27 3.94 -6.16
N LEU A 50 -0.12 4.49 -7.38
CA LEU A 50 -0.47 5.89 -7.64
C LEU A 50 -1.96 6.16 -7.35
N ALA A 51 -2.85 5.29 -7.83
CA ALA A 51 -4.29 5.43 -7.58
C ALA A 51 -4.61 5.36 -6.08
N ALA A 52 -3.98 4.44 -5.35
CA ALA A 52 -4.11 4.34 -3.89
C ALA A 52 -3.60 5.61 -3.18
N ALA A 53 -2.41 6.10 -3.54
CA ALA A 53 -1.83 7.31 -2.97
C ALA A 53 -2.73 8.54 -3.18
N ILE A 54 -3.33 8.68 -4.37
CA ILE A 54 -4.29 9.77 -4.64
C ILE A 54 -5.49 9.68 -3.69
N ALA A 55 -6.08 8.50 -3.50
CA ALA A 55 -7.20 8.32 -2.58
C ALA A 55 -6.83 8.70 -1.13
N MET A 56 -5.65 8.28 -0.67
CA MET A 56 -5.13 8.61 0.66
C MET A 56 -4.88 10.12 0.82
N ILE A 57 -4.28 10.78 -0.18
CA ILE A 57 -4.05 12.23 -0.18
C ILE A 57 -5.39 12.98 -0.14
N VAL A 58 -6.38 12.56 -0.93
CA VAL A 58 -7.73 13.14 -0.88
C VAL A 58 -8.32 13.02 0.53
N ALA A 59 -8.19 11.87 1.19
CA ALA A 59 -8.64 11.70 2.57
C ALA A 59 -7.89 12.60 3.57
N VAL A 60 -6.58 12.77 3.40
CA VAL A 60 -5.74 13.64 4.24
C VAL A 60 -6.12 15.12 4.12
N LEU A 61 -6.43 15.59 2.90
CA LEU A 61 -6.81 16.98 2.62
C LEU A 61 -8.18 17.37 3.18
N GLN A 62 -9.04 16.40 3.51
CA GLN A 62 -10.32 16.68 4.14
C GLN A 62 -10.13 17.22 5.57
N LYS A 63 -10.93 18.21 5.98
CA LYS A 63 -10.99 18.67 7.40
C LYS A 63 -11.25 17.47 8.32
N VAL A 64 -12.11 16.58 7.86
CA VAL A 64 -12.43 15.30 8.49
C VAL A 64 -12.34 14.21 7.41
N PRO A 65 -11.43 13.23 7.53
CA PRO A 65 -11.39 12.10 6.60
C PRO A 65 -12.73 11.37 6.54
N SER A 66 -13.24 11.13 5.33
CA SER A 66 -14.48 10.41 5.06
C SER A 66 -14.34 8.95 5.48
N PRO A 67 -15.21 8.42 6.36
CA PRO A 67 -15.15 7.01 6.77
C PRO A 67 -15.33 6.04 5.60
N ALA A 68 -16.14 6.39 4.61
CA ALA A 68 -16.35 5.55 3.43
C ALA A 68 -15.07 5.46 2.57
N LEU A 69 -14.39 6.59 2.37
CA LEU A 69 -13.13 6.64 1.62
C LEU A 69 -12.02 5.87 2.34
N VAL A 70 -11.92 6.01 3.66
CA VAL A 70 -10.93 5.26 4.44
C VAL A 70 -11.20 3.76 4.41
N LYS A 71 -12.48 3.33 4.48
CA LYS A 71 -12.82 1.90 4.30
C LYS A 71 -12.45 1.39 2.90
N LEU A 72 -12.64 2.21 1.87
CA LEU A 72 -12.21 1.87 0.51
C LEU A 72 -10.68 1.69 0.44
N ILE A 73 -9.91 2.57 1.09
CA ILE A 73 -8.45 2.46 1.19
C ILE A 73 -8.04 1.16 1.91
N VAL A 74 -8.67 0.84 3.04
CA VAL A 74 -8.43 -0.42 3.77
C VAL A 74 -8.69 -1.63 2.87
N ILE A 75 -9.81 -1.65 2.13
CA ILE A 75 -10.13 -2.74 1.19
C ILE A 75 -9.09 -2.81 0.07
N GLY A 76 -8.65 -1.66 -0.46
CA GLY A 76 -7.59 -1.58 -1.46
C GLY A 76 -6.28 -2.17 -0.96
N ASN A 77 -5.87 -1.82 0.26
CA ASN A 77 -4.67 -2.36 0.92
C ASN A 77 -4.77 -3.88 1.13
N LEU A 78 -5.93 -4.40 1.55
CA LEU A 78 -6.15 -5.85 1.64
C LEU A 78 -6.09 -6.53 0.26
N GLY A 79 -6.64 -5.87 -0.77
CA GLY A 79 -6.52 -6.32 -2.16
C GLY A 79 -5.06 -6.38 -2.63
N TRP A 80 -4.25 -5.39 -2.25
CA TRP A 80 -2.82 -5.37 -2.55
C TRP A 80 -2.06 -6.50 -1.86
N VAL A 81 -2.39 -6.81 -0.60
CA VAL A 81 -1.82 -7.97 0.11
C VAL A 81 -2.14 -9.27 -0.64
N ALA A 82 -3.42 -9.48 -1.01
CA ALA A 82 -3.82 -10.66 -1.78
C ALA A 82 -3.13 -10.74 -3.15
N ALA A 83 -3.00 -9.62 -3.86
CA ALA A 83 -2.28 -9.53 -5.12
C ALA A 83 -0.79 -9.84 -4.96
N SER A 84 -0.15 -9.36 -3.89
CA SER A 84 1.25 -9.62 -3.59
C SER A 84 1.52 -11.12 -3.37
N LEU A 85 0.66 -11.78 -2.59
CA LEU A 85 0.76 -13.23 -2.38
C LEU A 85 0.48 -14.00 -3.68
N SER A 86 -0.44 -13.52 -4.51
CA SER A 86 -0.73 -14.10 -5.82
C SER A 86 0.45 -13.97 -6.78
N VAL A 87 1.17 -12.84 -6.77
CA VAL A 87 2.40 -12.63 -7.54
C VAL A 87 3.47 -13.63 -7.10
N VAL A 88 3.69 -13.81 -5.80
CA VAL A 88 4.65 -14.81 -5.32
C VAL A 88 4.22 -16.21 -5.76
N ALA A 89 2.95 -16.58 -5.60
CA ALA A 89 2.47 -17.89 -6.03
C ALA A 89 2.61 -18.14 -7.54
N ALA A 90 2.34 -17.13 -8.37
CA ALA A 90 2.39 -17.24 -9.83
C ALA A 90 3.81 -17.21 -10.39
N PHE A 91 4.75 -16.54 -9.72
CA PHE A 91 6.11 -16.30 -10.24
C PHE A 91 7.22 -16.90 -9.37
N ALA A 92 6.91 -17.66 -8.31
CA ALA A 92 7.90 -18.20 -7.37
C ALA A 92 9.09 -18.91 -8.03
N ALA A 93 8.86 -19.68 -9.10
CA ALA A 93 9.91 -20.45 -9.77
C ALA A 93 10.97 -19.60 -10.48
N GLN A 94 10.62 -18.36 -10.85
CA GLN A 94 11.51 -17.43 -11.57
C GLN A 94 11.97 -16.25 -10.71
N MET A 95 11.26 -15.96 -9.62
CA MET A 95 11.63 -14.90 -8.69
C MET A 95 12.95 -15.22 -7.98
N THR A 96 13.73 -14.17 -7.70
CA THR A 96 14.90 -14.30 -6.85
C THR A 96 14.48 -14.42 -5.38
N GLY A 97 15.32 -15.00 -4.52
CA GLY A 97 15.03 -15.07 -3.09
C GLY A 97 14.83 -13.69 -2.44
N ILE A 98 15.58 -12.67 -2.91
CA ILE A 98 15.41 -11.28 -2.49
C ILE A 98 14.07 -10.73 -2.97
N GLY A 99 13.67 -11.01 -4.21
CA GLY A 99 12.38 -10.60 -4.75
C GLY A 99 11.21 -11.15 -3.93
N ILE A 100 11.24 -12.44 -3.58
CA ILE A 100 10.22 -13.07 -2.74
C ILE A 100 10.20 -12.41 -1.36
N ALA A 101 11.36 -12.31 -0.70
CA ALA A 101 11.46 -11.69 0.62
C ALA A 101 10.93 -10.25 0.63
N PHE A 102 11.27 -9.46 -0.39
CA PHE A 102 10.80 -8.08 -0.52
C PHE A 102 9.29 -8.00 -0.71
N VAL A 103 8.72 -8.77 -1.64
CA VAL A 103 7.26 -8.77 -1.91
C VAL A 103 6.48 -9.25 -0.69
N VAL A 104 6.97 -10.23 0.06
CA VAL A 104 6.34 -10.69 1.31
C VAL A 104 6.45 -9.62 2.40
N ALA A 105 7.64 -9.03 2.60
CA ALA A 105 7.86 -8.02 3.63
C ALA A 105 6.99 -6.77 3.39
N GLN A 106 6.90 -6.28 2.16
CA GLN A 106 6.04 -5.14 1.85
C GLN A 106 4.54 -5.48 2.01
N ALA A 107 4.11 -6.72 1.73
CA ALA A 107 2.73 -7.14 1.94
C ALA A 107 2.36 -7.13 3.43
N ILE A 108 3.29 -7.55 4.30
CA ILE A 108 3.13 -7.45 5.75
C ILE A 108 3.04 -5.97 6.19
N GLY A 109 3.87 -5.09 5.61
CA GLY A 109 3.80 -3.65 5.85
C GLY A 109 2.44 -3.05 5.49
N VAL A 110 1.93 -3.36 4.29
CA VAL A 110 0.61 -2.90 3.82
C VAL A 110 -0.53 -3.47 4.66
N LEU A 111 -0.44 -4.73 5.10
CA LEU A 111 -1.40 -5.29 6.05
C LEU A 111 -1.39 -4.50 7.38
N GLY A 112 -0.22 -4.08 7.83
CA GLY A 112 -0.06 -3.19 8.98
C GLY A 112 -0.82 -1.87 8.80
N PHE A 113 -0.67 -1.21 7.64
CA PHE A 113 -1.44 0.00 7.31
C PHE A 113 -2.94 -0.27 7.33
N ALA A 114 -3.43 -1.30 6.63
CA ALA A 114 -4.84 -1.65 6.58
C ALA A 114 -5.47 -1.83 7.98
N ILE A 115 -4.74 -2.51 8.89
CA ILE A 115 -5.19 -2.70 10.28
C ILE A 115 -5.23 -1.38 11.04
N LEU A 116 -4.20 -0.54 10.90
CA LEU A 116 -4.13 0.75 11.60
C LEU A 116 -5.20 1.72 11.12
N GLU A 117 -5.40 1.83 9.80
CA GLU A 117 -6.45 2.65 9.18
C GLU A 117 -7.85 2.17 9.59
N GLY A 118 -8.10 0.86 9.54
CA GLY A 118 -9.36 0.25 9.93
C GLY A 118 -9.70 0.47 11.41
N LYS A 119 -8.70 0.41 12.29
CA LYS A 119 -8.89 0.73 13.71
C LYS A 119 -9.12 2.22 13.93
N ALA A 120 -8.33 3.08 13.29
CA ALA A 120 -8.39 4.52 13.49
C ALA A 120 -9.72 5.13 12.98
N VAL A 121 -10.31 4.60 11.91
CA VAL A 121 -11.62 5.03 11.40
C VAL A 121 -12.79 4.56 12.28
N ALA A 122 -12.62 3.47 13.02
CA ALA A 122 -13.66 2.89 13.89
C ALA A 122 -13.72 3.53 15.29
N LEU A 123 -12.69 4.29 15.69
CA LEU A 123 -12.67 4.95 16.99
C LEU A 123 -13.76 6.04 17.07
N PRO A 124 -14.56 6.07 18.15
CA PRO A 124 -15.51 7.15 18.40
C PRO A 124 -14.77 8.47 18.43
N ARG A 125 -15.31 9.47 17.74
CA ARG A 125 -14.74 10.80 17.78
C ARG A 125 -14.87 11.32 19.21
N ALA A 126 -13.75 11.62 19.88
CA ALA A 126 -13.79 12.47 21.05
C ALA A 126 -14.37 13.82 20.59
N VAL A 127 -15.61 14.08 20.95
CA VAL A 127 -16.24 15.39 20.76
C VAL A 127 -15.57 16.30 21.78
N THR A 128 -14.51 16.99 21.36
CA THR A 128 -14.05 18.18 22.07
C THR A 128 -15.08 19.26 21.78
N VAL A 129 -15.98 19.48 22.75
CA VAL A 129 -16.86 20.66 22.85
C VAL A 129 -15.99 21.87 23.16
#